data_AF-A0A3B8JZX5-F1
#
_entry.id   AF-A0A3B8JZX5-F1
#
_cell.length_a   1.000
_cell.length_b   1.000
_cell.length_c   1.000
_cell.angle_alpha   90.00
_cell.angle_beta   90.00
_cell.angle_gamma   90.00
#
_symmetry.space_group_name_H-M   'P 1'
#
loop_
_entity.id
_entity.type
_entity.pdbx_description
1 polymer ?
#
loop_
_entity_poly.entity_id
_entity_poly.type
_entity_poly.pdbx_seq_one_letter_code
_entity_poly.pdbx_strand_id
1 'polypeptide(L)' 'MKGVRVVDLTSVLSGPFCTWLLSTLGAEVIKVESPKGDLARGTPPFEDGISLYFASLNRNKRSIVLDLKSAKGRRAL' A
#
# COMPACT_ATOMS: atom_id res chain seq x y z
N MET A 1 3.85 -11.87 -13.71
CA MET A 1 2.47 -11.65 -13.21
C MET A 1 1.67 -10.62 -14.04
N LYS A 2 1.99 -10.40 -15.32
CA LYS A 2 1.23 -9.47 -16.17
C LYS A 2 -0.24 -9.91 -16.27
N GLY A 3 -1.16 -8.96 -16.14
CA GLY A 3 -2.61 -9.21 -16.16
C GLY A 3 -3.24 -9.54 -14.79
N VAL A 4 -2.43 -9.74 -13.74
CA VAL A 4 -2.93 -9.93 -12.38
C VAL A 4 -3.09 -8.57 -11.68
N ARG A 5 -4.25 -8.33 -11.08
CA ARG A 5 -4.54 -7.18 -10.24
C ARG A 5 -4.68 -7.62 -8.78
N VAL A 6 -4.01 -6.91 -7.87
CA VAL A 6 -3.97 -7.22 -6.43
C VAL A 6 -4.48 -6.02 -5.65
N VAL A 7 -5.45 -6.28 -4.77
CA VAL A 7 -5.88 -5.32 -3.73
C VAL A 7 -5.05 -5.58 -2.48
N ASP A 8 -4.20 -4.62 -2.12
CA ASP A 8 -3.28 -4.71 -0.99
C ASP A 8 -3.84 -3.98 0.23
N LEU A 9 -4.37 -4.75 1.18
CA LEU A 9 -4.88 -4.26 2.48
C LEU A 9 -3.84 -4.36 3.60
N THR A 10 -2.58 -4.64 3.26
CA THR A 10 -1.54 -4.92 4.24
C THR A 10 -0.87 -3.65 4.75
N SER A 11 -0.12 -3.77 5.85
CA SER A 11 0.51 -2.66 6.55
C SER A 11 1.88 -3.07 7.13
N VAL A 12 2.71 -2.08 7.44
CA VAL A 12 4.04 -2.25 8.06
C VAL A 12 5.03 -2.99 7.17
N LEU A 13 5.29 -4.28 7.38
CA LEU A 13 6.44 -4.99 6.78
C LEU A 13 6.06 -6.19 5.93
N SER A 14 5.61 -7.28 6.55
CA SER A 14 5.55 -8.60 5.90
C SER A 14 4.60 -8.63 4.71
N GLY A 15 3.43 -8.01 4.86
CA GLY A 15 2.46 -7.90 3.78
C GLY A 15 2.92 -6.97 2.65
N PRO A 16 3.35 -5.73 2.95
CA PRO A 16 3.88 -4.83 1.94
C PRO A 16 5.07 -5.39 1.17
N PHE A 17 5.95 -6.15 1.83
CA PHE A 17 7.06 -6.86 1.19
C PHE A 17 6.57 -7.89 0.17
N CYS A 18 5.60 -8.74 0.56
CA CYS A 18 5.00 -9.73 -0.33
C CYS A 18 4.36 -9.08 -1.56
N THR A 19 3.51 -8.06 -1.36
CA THR A 19 2.82 -7.40 -2.48
C THR A 19 3.76 -6.53 -3.31
N TRP A 20 4.88 -6.04 -2.74
CA TRP A 20 5.95 -5.41 -3.50
C TRP A 20 6.64 -6.41 -4.45
N LEU A 21 6.90 -7.64 -4.01
CA LEU A 21 7.43 -8.69 -4.89
C LEU A 21 6.45 -8.98 -6.04
N LEU A 22 5.15 -9.10 -5.76
CA LEU A 22 4.12 -9.29 -6.80
C LEU A 22 4.11 -8.14 -7.82
N SER A 23 4.20 -6.89 -7.33
CA SER A 23 4.28 -5.70 -8.19
C SER A 23 5.53 -5.71 -9.06
N THR A 24 6.68 -6.05 -8.48
CA THR A 24 7.97 -6.16 -9.20
C THR A 24 7.93 -7.24 -10.28
N LEU A 25 7.19 -8.33 -10.04
CA LEU A 25 6.93 -9.39 -11.01
C LEU A 25 5.86 -9.01 -12.07
N GLY A 26 5.36 -7.77 -12.05
CA GLY A 26 4.48 -7.20 -13.07
C GLY A 26 2.99 -7.27 -12.77
N ALA A 27 2.58 -7.52 -11.52
CA ALA A 27 1.19 -7.37 -11.11
C ALA A 27 0.82 -5.89 -10.94
N GLU A 28 -0.41 -5.51 -11.24
CA GLU A 28 -0.95 -4.21 -10.84
C GLU A 28 -1.39 -4.29 -9.38
N VAL A 29 -0.67 -3.61 -8.49
CA VAL A 29 -0.95 -3.62 -7.06
C VAL A 29 -1.51 -2.28 -6.63
N ILE A 30 -2.71 -2.30 -6.02
CA ILE A 30 -3.41 -1.14 -5.49
C ILE A 30 -3.46 -1.28 -3.97
N LYS A 31 -2.69 -0.45 -3.28
CA LYS A 31 -2.72 -0.34 -1.82
C LYS A 31 -3.94 0.45 -1.39
N VAL A 32 -4.72 -0.11 -0.48
CA VAL A 32 -5.85 0.57 0.16
C VAL A 32 -5.42 0.97 1.55
N GLU A 33 -5.38 2.27 1.81
CA GLU A 33 -4.96 2.83 3.08
C GLU A 33 -6.16 3.37 3.85
N SER A 34 -6.07 3.33 5.17
CA SER A 34 -7.03 4.02 6.03
C SER A 34 -6.92 5.55 5.82
N PRO A 35 -7.90 6.36 6.28
CA PRO A 35 -7.77 7.82 6.30
C PRO A 35 -6.53 8.36 7.02
N LYS A 36 -5.92 7.56 7.91
CA LYS A 36 -4.68 7.89 8.61
C LYS A 36 -3.41 7.46 7.86
N GLY A 37 -3.56 6.79 6.72
CA GLY A 37 -2.46 6.15 5.99
C GLY A 37 -2.03 4.82 6.63
N ASP A 38 -1.01 4.21 6.02
CA ASP A 38 -0.20 3.14 6.62
C ASP A 38 0.70 3.71 7.75
N LEU A 39 0.82 2.98 8.86
CA LEU A 39 1.69 3.34 9.98
C LEU A 39 3.16 3.50 9.55
N ALA A 40 3.59 2.73 8.55
CA ALA A 40 4.93 2.81 7.99
C ALA A 40 5.28 4.20 7.44
N ARG A 41 4.29 5.04 7.08
CA ARG A 41 4.52 6.41 6.61
C ARG A 41 5.15 7.31 7.67
N GLY A 42 4.99 6.97 8.96
CA GLY A 42 5.59 7.68 10.08
C GLY A 42 6.92 7.06 10.55
N THR A 43 7.47 6.09 9.84
CA THR A 43 8.69 5.38 10.26
C THR A 43 9.94 6.02 9.66
N PRO A 44 10.94 6.43 10.46
CA PRO A 44 12.20 6.97 9.94
C PRO A 44 13.03 5.90 9.20
N PRO A 45 14.04 6.28 8.40
CA PRO A 45 14.46 7.65 8.11
C PRO A 45 13.53 8.38 7.13
N PHE A 46 13.62 9.71 7.12
CA PHE A 46 12.85 10.58 6.22
C PHE A 46 13.77 11.29 5.23
N GLU A 47 13.31 11.42 4.00
CA GLU A 47 13.89 12.25 2.95
C GLU A 47 12.77 13.08 2.33
N ASP A 48 12.91 14.40 2.29
CA ASP A 48 11.90 15.34 1.80
C ASP A 48 10.48 15.13 2.41
N GLY A 49 10.43 14.77 3.69
CA GLY A 49 9.17 14.50 4.40
C GLY A 49 8.53 13.15 4.08
N ILE A 50 9.19 12.30 3.27
CA ILE A 50 8.73 10.95 2.92
C ILE A 50 9.52 9.93 3.74
N SER A 51 8.79 8.99 4.37
CA SER A 51 9.42 7.83 5.00
C SER A 51 10.08 6.93 3.95
N LEU A 52 11.40 6.77 4.06
CA LEU A 52 12.18 5.84 3.23
C LEU A 52 11.81 4.39 3.53
N TYR A 53 11.39 4.09 4.77
CA TYR A 53 10.86 2.78 5.14
C TYR A 53 9.60 2.45 4.32
N PHE A 54 8.61 3.35 4.33
CA PHE A 54 7.39 3.19 3.53
C PHE A 54 7.68 3.11 2.02
N ALA A 55 8.52 4.02 1.52
CA ALA A 55 8.86 4.09 0.10
C ALA A 55 9.55 2.79 -0.37
N SER A 56 10.44 2.22 0.44
CA SER A 56 11.12 0.98 0.10
C SER A 56 10.14 -0.20 -0.07
N LEU A 57 9.08 -0.28 0.74
CA LEU A 57 8.14 -1.42 0.71
C LEU A 57 6.92 -1.20 -0.18
N ASN A 58 6.66 0.02 -0.64
CA ASN A 58 5.45 0.36 -1.39
C ASN A 58 5.72 1.03 -2.75
N ARG A 59 6.99 1.15 -3.16
CA ARG A 59 7.34 1.48 -4.56
C ARG A 59 6.66 0.54 -5.56
N ASN A 60 6.38 1.05 -6.75
CA ASN A 60 5.66 0.37 -7.85
C ASN A 60 4.17 0.08 -7.60
N LYS A 61 3.63 0.40 -6.42
CA LYS A 61 2.20 0.27 -6.11
C LYS A 61 1.46 1.58 -6.35
N ARG A 62 0.20 1.50 -6.78
CA ARG A 62 -0.74 2.63 -6.69
C ARG A 62 -1.32 2.66 -5.28
N SER A 63 -1.72 3.83 -4.78
CA SER A 63 -2.34 3.95 -3.46
C SER A 63 -3.66 4.73 -3.56
N ILE A 64 -4.67 4.25 -2.82
CA ILE A 64 -5.93 4.95 -2.59
C ILE A 64 -6.24 4.97 -1.09
N VAL A 65 -6.97 5.99 -0.65
CA VAL A 65 -7.49 6.06 0.72
C VAL A 65 -8.95 5.62 0.72
N LEU A 66 -9.29 4.67 1.59
CA LEU A 66 -10.65 4.19 1.75
C LEU A 66 -10.99 3.93 3.22
N ASP A 67 -12.05 4.56 3.71
CA ASP A 67 -12.59 4.24 5.03
C ASP A 67 -13.51 3.02 4.99
N LEU A 68 -12.94 1.85 5.24
CA LEU A 68 -13.67 0.57 5.29
C LEU A 68 -14.63 0.46 6.49
N LYS A 69 -14.61 1.38 7.45
CA LYS A 69 -15.62 1.44 8.51
C LYS A 69 -16.90 2.12 8.05
N SER A 70 -16.84 2.91 6.99
CA SER A 70 -18.03 3.51 6.36
C SER A 70 -18.75 2.51 5.45
N ALA A 71 -20.08 2.62 5.35
CA ALA A 71 -20.86 1.80 4.42
C ALA A 71 -20.48 2.07 2.95
N LYS A 72 -20.09 3.31 2.62
CA LYS A 72 -19.61 3.68 1.29
C LYS A 72 -18.28 3.00 0.97
N GLY A 73 -17.34 2.99 1.92
CA GLY A 73 -16.03 2.37 1.73
C GLY A 73 -16.13 0.85 1.55
N ARG A 74 -16.98 0.18 2.33
CA ARG A 74 -17.24 -1.26 2.13
C ARG A 74 -17.84 -1.60 0.78
N ARG A 75 -18.68 -0.72 0.21
CA ARG A 75 -19.26 -0.92 -1.12
C ARG A 75 -18.31 -0.63 -2.27
N ALA A 76 -17.31 0.21 -2.03
CA ALA A 76 -16.34 0.61 -3.04
C ALA A 76 -15.16 -0.37 -3.16
N LEU A 77 -14.96 -1.20 -2.14
CA LEU A 77 -14.01 -2.31 -2.15
C LEU A 77 -14.59 -3.50 -2.93
#